data_AF-A0A0I9N6Z2-F1
#
_entry.id   AF-A0A0I9N6Z2-F1
#
_cell.length_a   1.000
_cell.length_b   1.000
_cell.length_c   1.000
_cell.angle_alpha   90.00
_cell.angle_beta   90.00
_cell.angle_gamma   90.00
#
_symmetry.space_group_name_H-M   'P 1'
#
loop_
_entity.id
_entity.type
_entity.pdbx_description
1 polymer ?
#
loop_
_entity_poly.entity_id
_entity_poly.type
_entity_poly.pdbx_seq_one_letter_code
_entity_poly.pdbx_strand_id
1 'polypeptide(L)'
;MLRINKLFGYYPESPTYDLFANSSLDFEAYKICDQVANVTACCNDDRMLFQCSVMEGNTNVTIVQYPKFGYPYCFYPFNNQDGYMQPFVMIQLFNLIPNKRTGIQCVPTAPDLQARSLILWFEITSKRKN
;
A
#
# COMPACT_ATOMS: atom_id res chain seq x y z
N MET A 1 6.67 -3.54 4.53
CA MET A 1 6.66 -2.76 3.27
C MET A 1 6.01 -3.62 2.20
N LEU A 2 5.01 -3.11 1.49
CA LEU A 2 4.37 -3.72 0.35
C LEU A 2 4.78 -2.96 -0.93
N ARG A 3 5.08 -3.71 -1.99
CA ARG A 3 5.36 -3.18 -3.32
C ARG A 3 5.05 -4.26 -4.36
N ILE A 4 4.65 -3.84 -5.55
CA ILE A 4 4.54 -4.76 -6.70
C ILE A 4 5.95 -5.05 -7.22
N ASN A 5 6.19 -6.16 -7.91
CA ASN A 5 7.48 -6.41 -8.54
C ASN A 5 7.69 -5.48 -9.74
N LYS A 6 8.94 -5.07 -9.99
CA LYS A 6 9.29 -4.30 -11.19
C LYS A 6 9.15 -5.22 -12.41
N LEU A 7 8.28 -4.86 -13.34
CA LEU A 7 8.09 -5.55 -14.61
C LEU A 7 8.24 -4.53 -15.74
N PHE A 8 9.17 -4.79 -16.65
CA PHE A 8 9.48 -3.87 -17.74
C PHE A 8 8.28 -3.69 -18.66
N GLY A 9 7.90 -2.45 -18.96
CA GLY A 9 6.78 -2.11 -19.83
C GLY A 9 5.39 -2.43 -19.27
N TYR A 10 5.30 -2.97 -18.06
CA TYR A 10 4.02 -3.36 -17.46
C TYR A 10 3.32 -2.17 -16.80
N TYR A 11 2.04 -2.03 -17.13
CA TYR A 11 1.13 -1.05 -16.55
C TYR A 11 -0.05 -1.81 -15.92
N PRO A 12 -0.26 -1.77 -14.59
CA PRO A 12 -1.38 -2.47 -13.96
C PRO A 12 -2.72 -1.86 -14.40
N GLU A 13 -3.77 -2.68 -14.44
CA GLU A 13 -5.11 -2.19 -14.80
C GLU A 13 -5.60 -1.20 -13.73
N SER A 14 -6.05 -0.01 -14.16
CA SER A 14 -6.67 0.93 -13.25
C SER A 14 -8.07 0.43 -12.85
N PRO A 15 -8.47 0.56 -11.57
CA PRO A 15 -9.81 0.17 -11.15
C PRO A 15 -10.85 1.04 -11.89
N THR A 16 -11.91 0.40 -12.40
CA THR A 16 -12.99 1.08 -13.15
C THR A 16 -13.86 1.99 -12.28
N TYR A 17 -13.72 1.90 -10.96
CA TYR A 17 -14.43 2.71 -9.98
C TYR A 17 -13.40 3.53 -9.22
N ASP A 18 -13.65 4.83 -9.16
CA ASP A 18 -12.89 5.74 -8.34
C ASP A 18 -13.17 5.41 -6.87
N LEU A 19 -12.24 4.64 -6.27
CA LEU A 19 -12.27 4.25 -4.86
C LEU A 19 -12.34 5.47 -3.92
N PHE A 20 -12.07 6.66 -4.46
CA PHE A 20 -11.97 7.94 -3.76
C PHE A 20 -12.91 9.02 -4.29
N ALA A 21 -13.87 8.70 -5.18
CA ALA A 21 -14.82 9.70 -5.72
C ALA A 21 -15.63 10.45 -4.64
N ASN A 22 -15.71 9.89 -3.43
CA ASN A 22 -16.36 10.49 -2.26
C ASN A 22 -15.39 10.74 -1.10
N SER A 23 -14.08 10.68 -1.34
CA SER A 23 -13.08 10.77 -0.28
C SER A 23 -12.97 12.20 0.26
N SER A 24 -12.90 12.29 1.58
CA SER A 24 -12.96 13.51 2.37
C SER A 24 -11.83 14.51 2.07
N LEU A 25 -11.89 15.69 2.69
CA LEU A 25 -10.80 16.70 2.77
C LEU A 25 -9.39 16.08 3.00
N ASP A 26 -9.30 14.90 3.62
CA ASP A 26 -8.05 14.15 3.77
C ASP A 26 -7.42 13.81 2.42
N PHE A 27 -8.17 13.31 1.43
CA PHE A 27 -7.59 12.91 0.14
C PHE A 27 -6.96 14.10 -0.58
N GLU A 28 -7.67 15.23 -0.61
CA GLU A 28 -7.15 16.50 -1.17
C GLU A 28 -5.91 16.98 -0.42
N ALA A 29 -5.85 16.85 0.91
CA ALA A 29 -4.66 17.20 1.69
C ALA A 29 -3.45 16.26 1.42
N TYR A 30 -3.72 15.00 1.07
CA TYR A 30 -2.69 14.00 0.73
C TYR A 30 -2.39 13.92 -0.79
N LYS A 31 -3.11 14.68 -1.61
CA LYS A 31 -2.77 14.99 -2.99
C LYS A 31 -1.63 16.02 -2.98
N ILE A 32 -0.46 15.59 -2.50
CA ILE A 32 0.76 16.39 -2.51
C ILE A 32 1.27 16.42 -3.95
N CYS A 33 0.66 17.29 -4.74
CA CYS A 33 1.20 17.78 -5.99
C CYS A 33 1.94 19.07 -5.68
N ASP A 34 3.03 18.97 -4.91
CA ASP A 34 3.88 20.13 -4.70
C ASP A 34 4.38 20.56 -6.09
N GLN A 35 4.05 21.79 -6.46
CA GLN A 35 4.62 22.48 -7.60
C GLN A 35 6.08 22.82 -7.29
N VAL A 36 6.90 21.78 -7.08
CA VAL A 36 8.34 21.98 -7.06
C VAL A 36 8.72 22.34 -8.49
N ALA A 37 9.10 23.61 -8.70
CA ALA A 37 9.56 24.07 -10.00
C ALA A 37 10.61 23.09 -10.53
N ASN A 38 10.36 22.54 -11.73
CA ASN A 38 11.21 21.60 -12.48
C ASN A 38 11.15 20.10 -12.09
N VAL A 39 10.20 19.65 -11.27
CA VAL A 39 9.91 18.21 -11.12
C VAL A 39 8.54 17.92 -11.71
N THR A 40 8.46 17.02 -12.69
CA THR A 40 7.18 16.46 -13.13
C THR A 40 6.63 15.61 -12.00
N ALA A 41 5.94 16.25 -11.05
CA ALA A 41 5.29 15.57 -9.95
C ALA A 41 4.23 14.65 -10.55
N CYS A 42 4.29 13.39 -10.17
CA CYS A 42 3.22 12.50 -10.52
C CYS A 42 1.98 12.82 -9.71
N CYS A 43 0.91 13.15 -10.43
CA CYS A 43 -0.33 13.69 -9.87
C CYS A 43 -1.59 12.98 -10.37
N ASN A 44 -1.48 11.72 -10.80
CA ASN A 44 -2.66 10.97 -11.22
C ASN A 44 -3.55 10.68 -10.01
N ASP A 45 -4.84 10.92 -10.17
CA ASP A 45 -5.87 10.60 -9.16
C ASP A 45 -6.01 9.09 -8.98
N ASP A 46 -5.68 8.31 -10.01
CA ASP A 46 -5.61 6.85 -9.92
C ASP A 46 -4.43 6.43 -9.02
N ARG A 47 -4.75 5.70 -7.95
CA ARG A 47 -3.77 5.23 -6.97
C ARG A 47 -3.85 3.71 -6.77
N MET A 48 -2.68 3.09 -6.71
CA MET A 48 -2.51 1.69 -6.35
C MET A 48 -2.56 1.57 -4.82
N LEU A 49 -3.47 0.72 -4.32
CA LEU A 49 -3.60 0.41 -2.91
C LEU A 49 -3.49 -1.08 -2.66
N PHE A 50 -3.36 -1.42 -1.38
CA PHE A 50 -3.48 -2.77 -0.90
C PHE A 50 -4.62 -2.82 0.11
N GLN A 51 -5.64 -3.64 -0.16
CA GLN A 51 -6.67 -3.95 0.81
C GLN A 51 -6.12 -5.01 1.76
N CYS A 52 -5.84 -4.63 3.01
CA CYS A 52 -5.27 -5.50 4.01
C CYS A 52 -6.28 -5.86 5.10
N SER A 53 -6.39 -7.14 5.42
CA SER A 53 -7.25 -7.67 6.49
C SER A 53 -6.48 -8.68 7.36
N VAL A 54 -6.91 -8.83 8.61
CA VAL A 54 -6.40 -9.89 9.49
C VAL A 54 -7.06 -11.20 9.07
N MET A 55 -6.27 -12.27 8.90
CA MET A 55 -6.76 -13.52 8.33
C MET A 55 -7.73 -14.25 9.27
N GLU A 56 -7.33 -14.53 10.51
CA GLU A 56 -8.17 -15.28 11.46
C GLU A 56 -7.80 -14.95 12.92
N GLY A 57 -8.82 -14.95 13.79
CA GLY A 57 -8.71 -14.82 15.24
C GLY A 57 -9.34 -13.56 15.82
N ASN A 58 -9.88 -13.64 17.03
CA ASN A 58 -10.36 -12.51 17.85
C ASN A 58 -9.17 -11.62 18.27
N THR A 59 -8.56 -10.93 17.31
CA THR A 59 -7.43 -10.03 17.55
C THR A 59 -7.83 -8.63 17.09
N ASN A 60 -7.85 -7.69 18.02
CA ASN A 60 -8.11 -6.26 17.76
C ASN A 60 -6.87 -5.57 17.18
N VAL A 61 -6.25 -6.17 16.17
CA VAL A 61 -5.07 -5.62 15.50
C VAL A 61 -5.51 -4.55 14.53
N THR A 62 -5.00 -3.34 14.73
CA THR A 62 -5.29 -2.22 13.82
C THR A 62 -4.18 -2.15 12.78
N ILE A 63 -4.57 -2.12 11.50
CA ILE A 63 -3.67 -2.01 10.36
C ILE A 63 -3.75 -0.57 9.84
N VAL A 64 -2.62 0.13 9.81
CA VAL A 64 -2.53 1.48 9.21
C VAL A 64 -1.53 1.46 8.07
N GLN A 65 -1.87 2.12 6.97
CA GLN A 65 -1.05 2.17 5.76
C GLN A 65 -0.52 3.57 5.52
N TYR A 66 0.72 3.64 5.02
CA TYR A 66 1.40 4.89 4.67
C TYR A 66 2.09 4.75 3.31
N PRO A 67 1.78 5.61 2.33
CA PRO A 67 0.71 6.63 2.34
C PRO A 67 -0.69 6.01 2.49
N LYS A 68 -1.59 6.72 3.19
CA LYS A 68 -2.97 6.27 3.51
C LYS A 68 -3.76 5.90 2.25
N PHE A 69 -3.56 6.64 1.17
CA PHE A 69 -4.25 6.48 -0.11
C PHE A 69 -3.41 5.73 -1.16
N GLY A 70 -2.36 5.03 -0.74
CA GLY A 70 -1.45 4.35 -1.65
C GLY A 70 -0.64 5.31 -2.52
N TYR A 71 -0.10 4.81 -3.62
CA TYR A 71 0.77 5.57 -4.51
C TYR A 71 0.15 5.72 -5.90
N PRO A 72 0.43 6.82 -6.62
CA PRO A 72 -0.15 7.04 -7.94
C PRO A 72 0.29 6.01 -9.01
N TYR A 73 -0.53 5.80 -10.05
CA TYR A 73 -0.23 4.84 -11.13
C TYR A 73 0.87 5.30 -12.12
N CYS A 74 1.20 6.58 -12.19
CA CYS A 74 2.26 7.13 -13.04
C CYS A 74 3.68 6.55 -12.82
N PHE A 75 3.92 5.85 -11.70
CA PHE A 75 5.19 5.19 -11.45
C PHE A 75 5.36 4.00 -12.42
N TYR A 76 4.27 3.61 -13.07
CA TYR A 76 4.22 2.66 -14.17
C TYR A 76 4.11 3.38 -15.53
N PRO A 77 4.63 2.77 -16.60
CA PRO A 77 5.39 1.53 -16.58
C PRO A 77 6.83 1.74 -16.11
N PHE A 78 7.44 0.68 -15.59
CA PHE A 78 8.88 0.67 -15.38
C PHE A 78 9.58 0.42 -16.72
N ASN A 79 10.47 1.32 -17.13
CA ASN A 79 11.15 1.29 -18.43
C ASN A 79 12.68 1.20 -18.30
N ASN A 80 13.20 0.59 -17.23
CA ASN A 80 14.65 0.54 -16.92
C ASN A 80 15.30 1.93 -16.84
N GLN A 81 14.53 2.97 -16.53
CA GLN A 81 15.05 4.32 -16.39
C GLN A 81 15.97 4.43 -15.17
N ASP A 82 17.13 5.07 -15.37
CA ASP A 82 18.11 5.30 -14.31
C ASP A 82 17.49 6.11 -13.17
N GLY A 83 17.83 5.75 -11.94
CA GLY A 83 17.29 6.39 -10.75
C GLY A 83 15.83 6.05 -10.43
N TYR A 84 15.20 5.07 -11.11
CA TYR A 84 13.83 4.68 -10.81
C TYR A 84 13.64 4.19 -9.36
N MET A 85 12.93 5.01 -8.58
CA MET A 85 12.50 4.68 -7.23
C MET A 85 11.14 3.99 -7.29
N GLN A 86 11.12 2.71 -6.93
CA GLN A 86 9.87 1.96 -6.90
C GLN A 86 8.98 2.46 -5.77
N PRO A 87 7.69 2.73 -6.04
CA PRO A 87 6.78 3.13 -4.98
C PRO A 87 6.48 1.93 -4.07
N PHE A 88 6.16 2.24 -2.82
CA PHE A 88 5.81 1.24 -1.82
C PHE A 88 4.79 1.80 -0.83
N VAL A 89 4.09 0.90 -0.14
CA VAL A 89 3.23 1.21 1.00
C VAL A 89 3.82 0.56 2.24
N MET A 90 3.96 1.32 3.31
CA MET A 90 4.31 0.81 4.63
C MET A 90 3.05 0.40 5.38
N ILE A 91 3.14 -0.70 6.11
CA ILE A 91 2.10 -1.15 7.03
C ILE A 91 2.64 -0.99 8.44
N GLN A 92 1.86 -0.33 9.28
CA GLN A 92 2.06 -0.29 10.72
C GLN A 92 0.94 -1.10 11.38
N LEU A 93 1.35 -2.01 12.26
CA LEU A 93 0.45 -2.86 13.03
C LEU A 93 0.43 -2.38 14.47
N PHE A 94 -0.77 -2.15 15.00
CA PHE A 94 -0.98 -1.80 16.40
C PHE A 94 -1.72 -2.94 17.13
N ASN A 95 -1.58 -2.96 18.46
CA ASN A 95 -2.26 -3.93 19.33
C ASN A 95 -1.94 -5.40 19.02
N LEU A 96 -0.72 -5.67 18.56
CA LEU A 96 -0.23 -7.04 18.42
C LEU A 96 -0.15 -7.70 19.80
N ILE A 97 -0.64 -8.95 19.88
CA ILE A 97 -0.61 -9.74 21.11
C ILE A 97 0.76 -10.42 21.22
N PRO A 98 1.52 -10.20 22.31
CA PRO A 98 2.82 -10.87 22.47
C PRO A 98 2.72 -12.39 22.51
N ASN A 99 3.72 -13.04 21.92
CA ASN A 99 3.85 -14.50 21.78
C ASN A 99 2.66 -15.14 21.05
N LYS A 100 1.97 -14.37 20.20
CA LYS A 100 0.90 -14.85 19.32
C LYS A 100 1.22 -14.47 17.88
N ARG A 101 1.24 -15.47 17.01
CA ARG A 101 1.39 -15.29 15.57
C ARG A 101 0.11 -14.71 14.97
N THR A 102 0.23 -13.58 14.27
CA THR A 102 -0.85 -12.87 13.59
C THR A 102 -0.59 -12.85 12.09
N GLY A 103 -1.54 -13.31 11.29
CA GLY A 103 -1.47 -13.26 9.83
C GLY A 103 -2.28 -12.08 9.29
N ILE A 104 -1.69 -11.31 8.37
CA ILE A 104 -2.41 -10.33 7.57
C ILE A 104 -2.36 -10.74 6.10
N GLN A 105 -3.47 -10.58 5.41
CA GLN A 105 -3.58 -10.77 3.97
C GLN A 105 -3.80 -9.41 3.32
N CYS A 106 -3.00 -9.09 2.30
CA CYS A 106 -3.06 -7.84 1.56
C CYS A 106 -3.24 -8.12 0.06
N VAL A 107 -4.23 -7.49 -0.56
CA VAL A 107 -4.59 -7.68 -1.96
C VAL A 107 -4.46 -6.36 -2.71
N PRO A 108 -3.71 -6.29 -3.83
CA PRO A 108 -3.66 -5.08 -4.66
C PRO A 108 -5.05 -4.72 -5.21
N THR A 109 -5.34 -3.43 -5.36
CA THR A 109 -6.63 -2.98 -5.91
C THR A 109 -6.75 -3.13 -7.43
N ALA A 110 -5.62 -3.15 -8.16
CA ALA A 110 -5.62 -3.37 -9.61
C ALA A 110 -6.28 -4.71 -9.98
N PRO A 111 -7.29 -4.73 -10.87
CA PRO A 111 -8.06 -5.92 -11.21
C PRO A 111 -7.20 -7.13 -11.63
N ASP A 112 -6.21 -6.89 -12.50
CA ASP A 112 -5.31 -7.92 -13.01
C ASP A 112 -4.35 -8.50 -11.94
N LEU A 113 -4.22 -7.83 -10.80
CA LEU A 113 -3.38 -8.25 -9.67
C LEU A 113 -4.17 -8.81 -8.48
N GLN A 114 -5.50 -8.83 -8.51
CA GLN A 114 -6.30 -9.27 -7.35
C GLN A 114 -6.06 -10.73 -6.95
N ALA A 115 -5.69 -11.60 -7.91
CA ALA A 115 -5.30 -12.98 -7.62
C ALA A 115 -3.94 -13.10 -6.89
N ARG A 116 -3.17 -12.02 -6.80
CA ARG A 116 -1.82 -11.97 -6.21
C ARG A 116 -1.86 -11.45 -4.77
N SER A 117 -2.57 -12.16 -3.90
CA SER A 117 -2.60 -11.82 -2.47
C SER A 117 -1.25 -12.07 -1.79
N LEU A 118 -0.83 -11.15 -0.93
CA LEU A 118 0.34 -11.27 -0.08
C LEU A 118 -0.11 -11.64 1.33
N ILE A 119 0.44 -12.73 1.88
CA ILE A 119 0.22 -13.11 3.27
C ILE A 119 1.50 -12.82 4.05
N LEU A 120 1.38 -12.04 5.12
CA LEU A 120 2.47 -11.68 6.00
C LEU A 120 2.16 -12.15 7.42
N TRP A 121 3.14 -12.79 8.05
CA TRP A 121 3.03 -13.30 9.41
C TRP A 121 3.89 -12.48 10.36
N PHE A 122 3.31 -12.06 11.49
CA PHE A 122 3.97 -11.26 12.51
C PHE A 122 3.83 -11.91 13.87
N GLU A 123 4.89 -11.85 14.66
CA GLU A 123 4.89 -12.24 16.06
C GLU A 123 5.84 -11.33 16.81
N ILE A 124 5.35 -10.70 17.88
CA ILE A 124 6.19 -9.94 18.80
C ILE A 124 6.45 -10.80 20.02
N THR A 125 7.69 -10.82 20.51
CA THR A 125 8.03 -11.55 21.73
C THR A 125 8.06 -10.59 22.91
N SER A 126 7.51 -11.01 24.05
CA SER A 126 7.69 -10.30 25.32
C SER A 126 8.44 -11.21 26.28
N LYS A 127 9.64 -10.78 26.68
CA LYS A 127 10.38 -11.45 27.76
C LYS A 127 9.74 -11.05 29.08
N ARG A 128 9.20 -12.02 29.83
CA ARG A 128 8.93 -11.81 31.26
C ARG A 128 10.25 -11.42 31.91
N LYS A 129 10.31 -10.21 32.50
CA LYS A 129 11.35 -9.90 33.47
C LYS A 129 11.06 -10.80 34.68
N ASN A 130 11.87 -11.85 34.83
CA ASN A 130 11.98 -12.58 36.09
C ASN A 130 12.75 -11.71 37.10
#